data_AF-A0A6L7LR26-F1
#
_entry.id   AF-A0A6L7LR26-F1
#
_cell.length_a   1.000
_cell.length_b   1.000
_cell.length_c   1.000
_cell.angle_alpha   90.00
_cell.angle_beta   90.00
_cell.angle_gamma   90.00
#
_symmetry.space_group_name_H-M   'P 1'
#
loop_
_entity.id
_entity.type
_entity.pdbx_description
1 polymer ?
#
loop_
_entity_poly.entity_id
_entity_poly.type
_entity_poly.pdbx_seq_one_letter_code
_entity_poly.pdbx_strand_id
1 'polypeptide(L)'
;MEPTGRCRRPARIRLSAAGLPVTRANPDRARQIAWAAGRRAMADPADAKLLAEPGQVKMPKIVVPASPGWTTLEDRVIAMGRRQLMRRRIAHP
;
A
#
# COMPACT_ATOMS: atom_id res chain seq x y z
N MET A 1 -2.54 4.13 -2.19
CA MET A 1 -1.68 3.28 -3.05
C MET A 1 -1.89 1.83 -2.67
N GLU A 2 -2.13 0.92 -3.63
CA GLU A 2 -2.45 -0.46 -3.28
C GLU A 2 -1.23 -1.17 -2.63
N PRO A 3 -1.33 -1.72 -1.40
CA PRO A 3 -0.18 -2.19 -0.63
C PRO A 3 0.58 -3.35 -1.31
N THR A 4 -0.12 -4.10 -2.15
CA THR A 4 0.33 -5.31 -2.83
C THR A 4 0.04 -5.31 -4.33
N GLY A 5 -0.22 -4.16 -4.96
CA GLY A 5 -0.57 -4.12 -6.39
C GLY A 5 0.62 -4.34 -7.31
N ARG A 6 0.36 -4.65 -8.60
CA ARG A 6 1.39 -4.51 -9.66
C ARG A 6 1.76 -3.02 -9.83
N CYS A 7 0.78 -2.13 -9.67
CA CYS A 7 0.95 -0.68 -9.76
C CYS A 7 1.75 -0.06 -8.60
N ARG A 8 2.04 -0.80 -7.51
CA ARG A 8 2.74 -0.29 -6.31
C ARG A 8 4.06 0.42 -6.65
N ARG A 9 4.94 -0.25 -7.38
CA ARG A 9 6.26 0.29 -7.76
C ARG A 9 6.16 1.49 -8.73
N PRO A 10 5.48 1.40 -9.88
CA PRO A 10 5.39 2.55 -10.79
C PRO A 10 4.64 3.74 -10.18
N ALA A 11 3.68 3.52 -9.27
CA ALA A 11 3.06 4.61 -8.51
C ALA A 11 4.06 5.26 -7.53
N ARG A 12 4.79 4.49 -6.71
CA ARG A 12 5.82 5.03 -5.79
C ARG A 12 6.86 5.86 -6.53
N ILE A 13 7.35 5.36 -7.67
CA ILE A 13 8.35 6.06 -8.49
C ILE A 13 7.79 7.37 -9.05
N ARG A 14 6.63 7.34 -9.73
CA ARG A 14 6.07 8.56 -10.35
C ARG A 14 5.70 9.63 -9.33
N LEU A 15 5.09 9.24 -8.22
CA LEU A 15 4.71 10.17 -7.16
C LEU A 15 5.96 10.78 -6.48
N SER A 16 6.99 9.98 -6.19
CA SER A 16 8.25 10.50 -5.65
C SER A 16 9.00 11.40 -6.63
N ALA A 17 8.95 11.10 -7.93
CA ALA A 17 9.55 11.95 -8.97
C ALA A 17 8.81 13.30 -9.12
N ALA A 18 7.50 13.32 -8.82
CA ALA A 18 6.70 14.54 -8.71
C ALA A 18 6.86 15.27 -7.36
N GLY A 19 7.83 14.88 -6.51
CA GLY A 19 8.06 15.49 -5.20
C GLY A 19 6.99 15.20 -4.15
N LEU A 20 6.03 14.30 -4.43
CA LEU A 20 4.93 14.02 -3.52
C LEU A 20 5.39 13.05 -2.41
N PRO A 21 5.02 13.30 -1.13
CA PRO A 21 5.27 12.36 -0.05
C PRO A 21 4.42 11.09 -0.21
N VAL A 22 5.04 9.92 -0.07
CA VAL A 22 4.36 8.63 -0.28
C VAL A 22 4.73 7.64 0.81
N THR A 23 3.71 7.08 1.46
CA THR A 23 3.87 5.94 2.37
C THR A 23 3.05 4.73 1.92
N ARG A 24 3.46 3.53 2.36
CA ARG A 24 2.69 2.30 2.17
C ARG A 24 1.68 2.18 3.30
N ALA A 25 0.39 2.26 2.98
CA ALA A 25 -0.66 1.88 3.91
C ALA A 25 -0.59 0.37 4.21
N ASN A 26 -0.84 -0.02 5.46
CA ASN A 26 -1.15 -1.41 5.80
C ASN A 26 -2.63 -1.66 5.44
N PRO A 27 -2.97 -2.70 4.65
CA PRO A 27 -4.34 -2.93 4.18
C PRO A 27 -5.33 -3.17 5.33
N ASP A 28 -4.91 -3.85 6.40
CA ASP A 28 -5.79 -4.18 7.53
C ASP A 28 -6.08 -2.95 8.39
N ARG A 29 -5.06 -2.11 8.64
CA ARG A 29 -5.29 -0.79 9.27
C ARG A 29 -6.17 0.11 8.42
N ALA A 30 -6.03 0.04 7.09
CA ALA A 30 -6.85 0.82 6.18
C ALA A 30 -8.32 0.37 6.21
N ARG A 31 -8.59 -0.95 6.29
CA ARG A 31 -9.93 -1.51 6.52
C ARG A 31 -10.50 -1.14 7.89
N GLN A 32 -9.68 -1.17 8.95
CA GLN A 32 -10.11 -0.75 10.29
C GLN A 32 -10.57 0.72 10.31
N ILE A 33 -9.86 1.62 9.62
CA ILE A 33 -10.28 3.02 9.44
C ILE A 33 -11.59 3.10 8.65
N ALA A 34 -11.75 2.32 7.57
CA ALA A 34 -12.99 2.25 6.81
C ALA A 34 -14.18 1.78 7.66
N TRP A 35 -14.01 0.72 8.45
CA TRP A 35 -15.04 0.19 9.37
C TRP A 35 -15.39 1.18 10.48
N ALA A 36 -14.40 1.87 11.07
CA ALA A 36 -14.64 2.91 12.07
C ALA A 36 -15.43 4.11 11.50
N ALA A 37 -15.28 4.39 10.20
CA ALA A 37 -16.08 5.36 9.45
C ALA A 37 -17.40 4.78 8.86
N GLY A 38 -17.84 3.60 9.30
CA GLY A 38 -19.09 2.97 8.88
C GLY A 38 -19.08 2.31 7.48
N ARG A 39 -17.94 2.27 6.79
CA ARG A 39 -17.83 1.71 5.42
C ARG A 39 -17.54 0.22 5.46
N ARG A 40 -18.49 -0.62 5.00
CA ARG A 40 -18.33 -2.08 4.98
C ARG A 40 -17.29 -2.60 3.98
N ALA A 41 -17.14 -1.94 2.84
CA ALA A 41 -16.21 -2.31 1.78
C ALA A 41 -15.23 -1.16 1.50
N MET A 42 -13.96 -1.52 1.27
CA MET A 42 -12.98 -0.58 0.73
C MET A 42 -13.02 -0.68 -0.80
N ALA A 43 -13.72 0.27 -1.41
CA ALA A 43 -13.87 0.44 -2.84
C ALA A 43 -14.12 1.93 -3.13
N ASP A 44 -13.54 2.41 -4.24
CA ASP A 44 -13.72 3.76 -4.80
C ASP A 44 -12.86 4.92 -4.19
N PRO A 45 -12.57 6.01 -4.93
CA PRO A 45 -11.66 7.09 -4.51
C PRO A 45 -12.01 7.80 -3.19
N ALA A 46 -13.25 7.71 -2.73
CA ALA A 46 -13.64 8.28 -1.45
C ALA A 46 -12.86 7.68 -0.26
N ASP A 47 -12.37 6.43 -0.38
CA ASP A 47 -11.48 5.83 0.62
C ASP A 47 -10.08 6.46 0.61
N ALA A 48 -9.63 7.02 -0.52
CA ALA A 48 -8.35 7.73 -0.57
C ALA A 48 -8.41 9.02 0.26
N LYS A 49 -9.55 9.72 0.27
CA LYS A 49 -9.77 10.89 1.15
C LYS A 49 -9.85 10.47 2.62
N LEU A 50 -10.60 9.39 2.93
CA LEU A 50 -10.70 8.85 4.28
C LEU A 50 -9.34 8.42 4.87
N LEU A 51 -8.44 7.89 4.04
CA LEU A 51 -7.08 7.53 4.45
C LEU A 51 -6.09 8.71 4.43
N ALA A 52 -6.46 9.85 3.84
CA ALA A 52 -5.56 11.01 3.70
C ALA A 52 -5.34 11.70 5.05
N GLU A 53 -6.39 11.98 5.82
CA GLU A 53 -6.30 12.64 7.14
C GLU A 53 -5.43 11.85 8.15
N PRO A 54 -5.73 10.57 8.48
CA PRO A 54 -4.85 9.78 9.35
C PRO A 54 -3.49 9.47 8.70
N GLY A 55 -3.37 9.62 7.38
CA GLY A 55 -2.11 9.58 6.65
C GLY A 55 -1.24 10.81 6.94
N GLN A 56 -1.81 12.02 6.88
CA GLN A 56 -1.11 13.29 7.12
C GLN A 56 -0.56 13.39 8.55
N VAL A 57 -1.31 12.93 9.55
CA VAL A 57 -0.87 12.86 10.96
C VAL A 57 0.41 12.03 11.11
N LYS A 58 0.66 11.05 10.22
CA LYS A 58 1.89 10.25 10.20
C LYS A 58 3.06 10.86 9.44
N MET A 59 2.90 12.09 8.92
CA MET A 59 3.92 12.85 8.19
C MET A 59 4.68 11.99 7.15
N PRO A 60 4.00 11.52 6.08
CA PRO A 60 4.63 10.68 5.08
C PRO A 60 5.83 11.43 4.48
N LYS A 61 6.98 10.75 4.43
CA LYS A 61 8.21 11.31 3.86
C LYS A 61 8.22 11.12 2.35
N ILE A 62 8.95 11.99 1.64
CA ILE A 62 9.34 11.71 0.25
C ILE A 62 10.32 10.54 0.30
N VAL A 63 9.94 9.41 -0.28
CA VAL A 63 10.76 8.18 -0.28
C VAL A 63 11.52 8.11 -1.60
N VAL A 64 12.75 8.61 -1.61
CA VAL A 64 13.69 8.39 -2.72
C VAL A 64 13.80 6.86 -2.95
N PRO A 65 13.58 6.36 -4.18
CA PRO A 65 13.67 4.94 -4.45
C PRO A 65 15.08 4.43 -4.16
N ALA A 66 15.19 3.40 -3.32
CA ALA A 66 16.45 2.71 -3.05
C ALA A 66 17.08 2.16 -4.33
N SER A 67 18.39 1.87 -4.29
CA SER A 67 19.16 1.42 -5.46
C SER A 67 18.47 0.27 -6.23
N PRO A 68 18.73 0.12 -7.54
CA PRO A 68 18.03 -0.86 -8.38
C PRO A 68 18.02 -2.29 -7.82
N GLY A 69 19.11 -2.70 -7.15
CA GLY A 69 19.20 -3.98 -6.45
C GLY A 69 18.23 -4.10 -5.27
N TRP A 70 18.23 -3.13 -4.35
CA TRP A 70 17.32 -3.09 -3.19
C TRP A 70 15.85 -3.08 -3.63
N THR A 71 15.49 -2.25 -4.60
CA THR A 71 14.12 -2.20 -5.14
C THR A 71 13.70 -3.54 -5.75
N THR A 72 14.62 -4.25 -6.43
CA THR A 72 14.34 -5.58 -7.00
C THR A 72 14.16 -6.65 -5.93
N LEU A 73 14.93 -6.57 -4.83
CA LEU A 73 14.76 -7.46 -3.67
C LEU A 73 13.42 -7.23 -2.96
N GLU A 74 13.04 -5.98 -2.69
CA GLU A 74 11.73 -5.62 -2.12
C GLU A 74 10.57 -6.23 -2.92
N ASP A 75 10.61 -6.08 -4.25
CA ASP A 75 9.56 -6.60 -5.13
C ASP A 75 9.47 -8.13 -5.10
N ARG A 76 10.62 -8.83 -5.04
CA ARG A 76 10.68 -10.30 -4.91
C ARG A 76 10.12 -10.79 -3.58
N VAL A 77 10.50 -10.16 -2.47
CA VAL A 77 9.98 -10.49 -1.12
C VAL A 77 8.46 -10.29 -1.07
N ILE A 78 7.96 -9.16 -1.57
CA ILE A 78 6.51 -8.88 -1.58
C ILE A 78 5.76 -9.85 -2.52
N ALA A 79 6.34 -10.24 -3.66
CA ALA A 79 5.76 -11.24 -4.55
C ALA A 79 5.73 -12.65 -3.92
N MET A 80 6.75 -13.01 -3.14
CA MET A 80 6.79 -14.26 -2.39
C MET A 80 5.71 -14.30 -1.30
N GLY A 81 5.60 -13.23 -0.50
CA GLY A 81 4.56 -13.08 0.52
C GLY A 81 3.14 -13.20 -0.04
N ARG A 82 2.85 -12.55 -1.20
CA ARG A 82 1.57 -12.75 -1.92
C ARG A 82 1.29 -14.23 -2.20
N ARG A 83 2.27 -14.95 -2.76
CA ARG A 83 2.09 -16.38 -3.13
C ARG A 83 1.85 -17.25 -1.91
N GLN A 84 2.55 -17.00 -0.80
CA GLN A 84 2.34 -17.71 0.46
C GLN A 84 0.95 -17.44 1.04
N LEU A 85 0.49 -16.18 1.08
CA LEU A 85 -0.84 -15.81 1.55
C LEU A 85 -1.95 -16.44 0.70
N MET A 86 -1.82 -16.42 -0.64
CA MET A 86 -2.78 -17.07 -1.53
C MET A 86 -2.82 -18.59 -1.33
N ARG A 87 -1.67 -19.24 -1.16
CA ARG A 87 -1.61 -20.69 -0.83
C ARG A 87 -2.30 -21.01 0.49
N ARG A 88 -2.06 -20.23 1.56
CA ARG A 88 -2.73 -20.43 2.86
C ARG A 88 -4.24 -20.22 2.76
N ARG A 89 -4.71 -19.24 1.98
CA ARG A 89 -6.13 -18.97 1.75
C ARG A 89 -6.85 -20.06 0.94
N ILE A 90 -6.14 -20.79 0.08
CA ILE A 90 -6.70 -21.93 -0.66
C ILE A 90 -6.70 -23.21 0.20
N ALA A 91 -5.74 -23.33 1.14
CA ALA A 91 -5.62 -24.48 2.03
C ALA A 91 -6.59 -24.47 3.24
N HIS A 92 -7.15 -23.32 3.59
CA HIS A 92 -8.20 -23.17 4.60
C HIS A 92 -9.34 -22.30 4.04
N PRO A 93 -10.39 -22.92 3.45
CA PRO A 93 -11.62 -22.23 3.07
C PRO A 93 -12.44 -21.78 4.29
#